data_AF-A0A8S3CZP0-F1
#
_entry.id   AF-A0A8S3CZP0-F1
#
_cell.length_a   1.000
_cell.length_b   1.000
_cell.length_c   1.000
_cell.angle_alpha   90.00
_cell.angle_beta   90.00
_cell.angle_gamma   90.00
#
_symmetry.space_group_name_H-M   'P 1'
#
loop_
_entity.id
_entity.type
_entity.pdbx_description
1 polymer ?
#
loop_
_entity_poly.entity_id
_entity_poly.type
_entity_poly.pdbx_seq_one_letter_code
_entity_poly.pdbx_strand_id
1 'polypeptide(L)' 'PTVAGDHKQFSFSQVAQGCGYKHVFIASNQNDITEAMEKIRSINNDGPVLLELRIKAGHRKNLGRPTLSTNENRKDFMHF' A
#
# COMPACT_ATOMS: atom_id res chain seq x y z
N PRO A 1 -0.91 -20.38 2.00
CA PRO A 1 -1.31 -19.49 0.88
C PRO A 1 -2.44 -18.56 1.32
N THR A 2 -2.23 -17.24 1.27
CA THR A 2 -3.27 -16.26 1.63
C THR A 2 -4.26 -16.09 0.47
N VAL A 3 -5.55 -16.04 0.77
CA VAL A 3 -6.63 -15.80 -0.24
C VAL A 3 -6.54 -14.42 -0.89
N ALA A 4 -5.80 -13.49 -0.27
CA ALA A 4 -5.57 -12.13 -0.75
C ALA A 4 -4.89 -12.05 -2.14
N GLY A 5 -4.19 -13.09 -2.57
CA GLY A 5 -3.59 -13.15 -3.91
C GLY A 5 -4.56 -13.52 -5.03
N ASP A 6 -5.74 -14.06 -4.70
CA ASP A 6 -6.79 -14.38 -5.66
C ASP A 6 -7.75 -13.19 -5.80
N HIS A 7 -7.35 -12.24 -6.64
CA HIS A 7 -8.12 -11.02 -6.91
C HIS A 7 -9.46 -11.26 -7.61
N LYS A 8 -9.75 -12.48 -8.09
CA LYS A 8 -11.04 -12.84 -8.69
C LYS A 8 -12.04 -13.30 -7.63
N GLN A 9 -11.57 -14.00 -6.61
CA GLN A 9 -12.41 -14.49 -5.52
C GLN A 9 -12.52 -13.49 -4.35
N PHE A 10 -11.49 -12.66 -4.13
CA PHE A 10 -11.45 -11.66 -3.07
C PHE A 10 -10.81 -10.35 -3.54
N SER A 11 -11.49 -9.22 -3.28
CA SER A 11 -11.06 -7.90 -3.76
C SER A 11 -11.09 -6.86 -2.64
N PHE A 12 -9.91 -6.36 -2.23
CA PHE A 12 -9.83 -5.23 -1.29
C PHE A 12 -10.46 -3.97 -1.84
N SER A 13 -10.37 -3.75 -3.16
CA SER A 13 -10.98 -2.60 -3.79
C SER A 13 -12.51 -2.59 -3.67
N GLN A 14 -13.16 -3.74 -3.89
CA GLN A 14 -14.61 -3.88 -3.70
C GLN A 14 -15.01 -3.72 -2.22
N VAL A 15 -14.23 -4.28 -1.29
CA VAL A 15 -14.47 -4.12 0.15
C VAL A 15 -14.39 -2.64 0.53
N ALA A 16 -13.37 -1.91 0.09
CA ALA A 16 -13.23 -0.50 0.41
C ALA A 16 -14.38 0.35 -0.16
N GLN A 17 -14.81 0.08 -1.39
CA GLN A 17 -16.00 0.72 -1.97
C GLN A 17 -17.25 0.44 -1.13
N GLY A 18 -17.46 -0.81 -0.70
CA GLY A 18 -18.56 -1.19 0.19
C GLY A 18 -18.51 -0.51 1.56
N CYS A 19 -17.31 -0.19 2.06
CA CYS A 19 -17.09 0.57 3.29
C CYS A 19 -17.18 2.10 3.12
N GLY A 20 -17.52 2.60 1.93
CA GLY A 20 -17.71 4.03 1.67
C GLY A 20 -16.44 4.79 1.31
N TYR A 21 -15.37 4.11 0.87
CA TYR A 21 -14.23 4.79 0.28
C TYR A 21 -14.64 5.44 -1.04
N LYS A 22 -14.43 6.75 -1.14
CA LYS A 22 -14.84 7.53 -2.33
C LYS A 22 -13.94 7.27 -3.53
N HIS A 23 -12.67 6.95 -3.27
CA HIS A 23 -11.71 6.65 -4.33
C HIS A 23 -10.94 5.39 -4.00
N VAL A 24 -10.77 4.53 -5.01
CA VAL A 24 -9.97 3.33 -4.92
C VAL A 24 -9.11 3.19 -6.16
N PHE A 25 -7.81 3.01 -5.95
CA PHE A 25 -6.80 2.85 -6.98
C PHE A 25 -6.09 1.52 -6.79
N ILE A 26 -5.63 0.92 -7.89
CA ILE A 26 -4.84 -0.31 -7.90
C ILE A 26 -3.57 -0.02 -8.69
N ALA A 27 -2.41 -0.36 -8.13
CA ALA A 27 -1.13 -0.21 -8.80
C ALA A 27 -0.35 -1.52 -8.77
N SER A 28 0.14 -1.97 -9.92
CA SER A 28 0.89 -3.22 -10.07
C SER A 28 2.33 -3.00 -10.60
N ASN A 29 2.66 -1.78 -10.98
CA ASN A 29 4.00 -1.39 -11.43
C ASN A 29 4.33 0.06 -11.00
N GLN A 30 5.57 0.49 -11.24
CA GLN A 30 6.06 1.79 -10.81
C GLN A 30 5.29 2.97 -11.43
N ASN A 31 4.87 2.85 -12.69
CA ASN A 31 4.14 3.92 -13.37
C ASN A 31 2.74 4.06 -12.77
N ASP A 32 2.05 2.95 -12.52
CA ASP A 32 0.74 2.96 -11.86
C ASP A 32 0.80 3.64 -10.49
N ILE A 33 1.89 3.44 -9.74
CA ILE A 33 2.10 4.07 -8.44
C ILE A 33 2.20 5.59 -8.61
N THR A 34 3.04 6.06 -9.53
CA THR A 34 3.22 7.49 -9.78
C THR A 34 1.89 8.14 -10.19
N GLU A 35 1.18 7.53 -11.14
CA GLU A 35 -0.11 8.02 -11.64
C GLU A 35 -1.18 8.04 -10.54
N ALA A 36 -1.28 6.95 -9.76
CA ALA A 36 -2.23 6.89 -8.65
C ALA A 36 -1.92 7.96 -7.60
N MET A 37 -0.65 8.21 -7.31
CA MET A 37 -0.23 9.25 -6.37
C MET A 37 -0.54 10.66 -6.87
N GLU A 38 -0.39 10.93 -8.16
CA GLU A 38 -0.80 12.20 -8.76
C GLU A 38 -2.32 12.40 -8.66
N LYS A 39 -3.10 11.36 -8.98
CA LYS A 39 -4.55 11.36 -8.83
C LYS A 39 -4.97 11.61 -7.37
N ILE A 40 -4.36 10.91 -6.42
CA ILE A 40 -4.60 11.10 -4.98
C ILE A 40 -4.34 12.53 -4.56
N ARG A 41 -3.23 13.13 -4.99
CA ARG A 41 -2.89 14.53 -4.68
C ARG A 41 -3.87 15.53 -5.29
N SER A 42 -4.48 15.20 -6.42
CA SER A 42 -5.46 16.06 -7.11
C SER A 42 -6.87 15.99 -6.50
N ILE A 43 -7.15 14.99 -5.65
CA ILE A 43 -8.46 14.85 -5.00
C ILE A 43 -8.56 15.90 -3.89
N ASN A 44 -9.61 16.73 -3.97
CA ASN A 44 -9.87 17.83 -3.02
C ASN A 44 -10.45 17.33 -1.68
N ASN A 45 -9.78 16.37 -1.02
CA ASN A 45 -10.16 15.81 0.29
C ASN A 45 -11.61 15.30 0.38
N ASP A 46 -12.21 14.90 -0.74
CA ASP A 46 -13.57 14.35 -0.74
C ASP A 46 -13.55 12.89 -0.30
N GLY A 47 -13.26 12.67 0.98
CA GLY A 47 -13.35 11.38 1.65
C GLY A 47 -12.12 10.47 1.55
N PRO A 48 -12.21 9.28 2.17
CA PRO A 48 -11.09 8.35 2.28
C PRO A 48 -10.77 7.69 0.94
N VAL A 49 -9.47 7.45 0.74
CA VAL A 49 -8.91 6.88 -0.49
C VAL A 49 -8.14 5.61 -0.16
N LEU A 50 -8.34 4.56 -0.95
CA LEU A 50 -7.54 3.33 -0.90
C LEU A 50 -6.62 3.28 -2.12
N LEU A 51 -5.34 2.97 -1.90
CA LEU A 51 -4.41 2.56 -2.95
C LEU A 51 -3.94 1.12 -2.67
N GLU A 52 -4.41 0.16 -3.48
CA GLU A 52 -4.01 -1.24 -3.42
C GLU A 52 -2.72 -1.44 -4.23
N LEU A 53 -1.62 -1.73 -3.55
CA LEU A 53 -0.34 -2.07 -4.19
C LEU A 53 -0.22 -3.57 -4.38
N ARG A 54 -0.26 -4.02 -5.65
CA ARG A 54 -0.09 -5.42 -6.02
C ARG A 54 1.38 -5.71 -6.28
N ILE A 55 1.96 -6.53 -5.42
CA ILE A 55 3.36 -6.96 -5.53
C ILE A 55 3.42 -8.48 -5.71
N LYS A 56 4.48 -8.95 -6.37
CA LYS A 56 4.75 -10.39 -6.42
C LYS A 56 5.03 -10.91 -5.01
N ALA A 57 4.49 -12.09 -4.70
CA ALA A 57 4.79 -12.76 -3.45
C ALA A 57 6.30 -13.05 -3.35
N GLY A 58 6.91 -12.53 -2.29
CA GLY A 58 8.34 -12.64 -2.03
C GLY A 58 8.78 -11.60 -1.01
N HIS A 59 9.81 -11.93 -0.23
CA HIS A 59 10.47 -10.97 0.65
C HIS A 59 11.82 -10.59 0.02
N ARG A 60 12.31 -9.37 0.28
CA ARG A 60 13.72 -9.09 -0.03
C ARG A 60 14.56 -10.03 0.81
N LYS A 61 15.63 -10.62 0.24
CA LYS A 61 16.56 -11.47 1.01
C LYS A 61 17.15 -10.76 2.23
N ASN A 62 17.20 -9.42 2.18
CA ASN A 62 17.72 -8.55 3.23
C ASN A 62 16.60 -7.95 4.11
N LEU A 63 15.37 -8.48 4.08
CA LEU A 63 14.27 -8.06 4.96
C LEU A 63 14.32 -8.80 6.32
N GLY A 64 15.53 -9.05 6.83
CA GLY A 64 15.76 -9.61 8.16
C GLY A 64 15.59 -8.54 9.24
N ARG A 65 15.71 -8.95 10.51
CA ARG A 65 15.71 -7.99 11.62
C ARG A 65 16.80 -6.95 11.35
N PRO A 66 16.49 -5.64 11.41
CA PRO A 66 17.52 -4.61 11.38
C PRO A 66 18.62 -4.99 12.37
N THR A 67 19.86 -4.98 11.90
CA THR A 67 21.03 -5.21 12.76
C THR A 67 21.26 -4.04 13.71
N LEU A 68 20.64 -2.89 13.44
CA LEU A 68 20.53 -1.74 14.32
C LEU A 68 19.77 -2.11 15.60
N SER A 69 20.26 -1.59 16.73
CA SER A 69 19.55 -1.76 17.99
C SER A 69 18.18 -1.07 17.93
N THR A 70 17.22 -1.57 18.71
CA THR A 70 15.87 -0.96 18.83
C THR A 70 15.93 0.53 19.16
N ASN A 71 16.93 0.95 19.94
CA ASN A 71 17.11 2.34 20.35
C ASN A 71 17.57 3.24 19.20
N GLU A 72 18.48 2.75 18.36
CA GLU A 72 18.95 3.48 17.17
C GLU A 72 17.85 3.56 16.12
N ASN A 73 17.18 2.44 15.84
CA ASN A 73 16.06 2.40 14.90
C ASN A 73 14.94 3.37 15.29
N ARG A 74 14.67 3.51 16.60
CA ARG A 74 13.69 4.48 17.11
C ARG A 74 14.14 5.93 16.85
N LYS A 75 15.43 6.25 17.04
CA LYS A 75 15.95 7.60 16.79
C LYS A 75 15.86 7.97 15.32
N ASP A 76 16.25 7.05 14.44
CA ASP A 76 16.25 7.26 12.99
C ASP A 76 14.83 7.47 12.45
N PHE A 77 13.86 6.70 12.95
CA PHE A 77 12.45 6.87 12.57
C PHE A 77 11.88 8.25 12.95
N MET A 78 12.28 8.79 14.09
CA MET A 78 11.76 10.09 14.58
C MET A 78 12.44 11.30 13.93
N HIS A 79 13.48 11.09 13.11
CA HIS A 79 14.19 12.12 12.35
C HIS A 79 13.81 12.16 10.86
N PHE A 80 12.84 11.34 10.43
CA PHE A 80 12.38 11.19 9.05
C PHE A 80 11.14 12.02 8.72
#